data_AF-A0AAE3J384-F1
#
_entry.id   AF-A0AAE3J384-F1
#
_cell.length_a   1.000
_cell.length_b   1.000
_cell.length_c   1.000
_cell.angle_alpha   90.00
_cell.angle_beta   90.00
_cell.angle_gamma   90.00
#
_symmetry.space_group_name_H-M   'P 1'
#
loop_
_entity.id
_entity.type
_entity.pdbx_description
1 polymer ?
#
loop_
_entity_poly.entity_id
_entity_poly.type
_entity_poly.pdbx_seq_one_letter_code
_entity_poly.pdbx_strand_id
1 'polypeptide(L)'
;MKRARGFTLIELLVVIAIIGLLATFAVVQLGASREKARDTKRKQDLVQMQKAIELYYNENGSYPNTGGAWRGGGSGCTYGPYSTTGTTGYIPGLAPQYIGVLPLDPRPGTRAWPCTTIGQSCYLYNSNGTDYKLIAHCGIEGAFPKPDEPFYDPYRPTWGIMVCNQGSTACAGW
;
A
#
# COMPACT_ATOMS: atom_id res chain seq x y z
N MET A 1 35.97 33.14 44.94
CA MET A 1 35.26 33.58 43.71
C MET A 1 35.50 32.56 42.61
N LYS A 2 34.47 31.81 42.16
CA LYS A 2 34.60 30.88 41.03
C LYS A 2 34.58 31.69 39.74
N ARG A 3 35.67 31.66 38.95
CA ARG A 3 35.70 32.30 37.62
C ARG A 3 34.77 31.52 36.68
N ALA A 4 33.75 32.18 36.14
CA ALA A 4 32.97 31.64 35.05
C ALA A 4 33.88 31.52 33.81
N ARG A 5 34.04 30.30 33.29
CA ARG A 5 34.72 30.08 32.00
C ARG A 5 33.72 30.41 30.91
N GLY A 6 34.01 31.43 30.10
CA GLY A 6 33.21 31.78 28.92
C GLY A 6 33.48 30.81 27.77
N PHE A 7 32.46 30.56 26.95
CA PHE A 7 32.59 29.84 25.69
C PHE A 7 33.43 30.65 24.71
N THR A 8 34.34 30.00 23.98
CA THR A 8 35.07 30.63 22.87
C THR A 8 34.23 30.62 21.60
N LEU A 9 34.47 31.59 20.71
CA LEU A 9 33.80 31.66 19.40
C LEU A 9 34.07 30.42 18.55
N ILE A 10 35.28 29.84 18.65
CA ILE A 10 35.65 28.64 17.90
C ILE A 10 34.91 27.40 18.42
N GLU A 11 34.70 27.28 19.74
CA GLU A 11 33.90 26.19 20.32
C GLU A 11 32.44 26.26 19.83
N LEU A 12 31.85 27.46 19.76
CA LEU A 12 30.50 27.61 19.24
C LEU A 12 30.43 27.29 17.73
N LEU A 13 31.45 27.70 16.96
CA LEU A 13 31.52 27.45 15.52
C LEU A 13 31.62 25.95 15.19
N VAL A 14 32.41 25.19 15.93
CA VAL A 14 32.53 23.73 15.74
C VAL A 14 31.21 23.03 16.07
N VAL A 15 30.50 23.47 17.12
CA VAL A 15 29.21 22.88 17.52
C VAL A 15 28.16 23.07 16.43
N ILE A 16 28.00 24.27 15.88
CA ILE A 16 27.01 24.50 14.80
C ILE A 16 27.39 23.75 13.52
N ALA A 17 28.67 23.57 13.24
CA ALA A 17 29.15 22.78 12.10
C ALA A 17 28.79 21.28 12.27
N ILE A 18 28.98 20.72 13.47
CA ILE A 18 28.60 19.33 13.77
C ILE A 18 27.08 19.16 13.73
N ILE A 19 26.31 20.09 14.31
CA ILE A 19 24.83 20.05 14.25
C ILE A 19 24.36 20.12 12.80
N GLY A 20 24.94 20.99 11.97
CA GLY A 20 24.62 21.10 10.56
C GLY A 20 24.88 19.80 9.79
N LEU A 21 26.02 19.14 10.06
CA LEU A 21 26.35 17.85 9.47
C LEU A 21 25.39 16.75 9.91
N LEU A 22 25.07 16.64 11.20
CA LEU A 22 24.17 15.61 11.72
C LEU A 22 22.73 15.82 11.22
N ALA A 23 22.30 17.08 11.07
CA ALA A 23 20.96 17.43 10.60
C ALA A 23 20.70 16.94 9.17
N THR A 24 21.68 17.01 8.26
CA THR A 24 21.50 16.54 6.88
C THR A 24 21.31 15.03 6.79
N PHE A 25 22.08 14.24 7.56
CA PHE A 25 21.92 12.78 7.62
C PHE A 25 20.55 12.38 8.19
N ALA A 26 20.06 13.08 9.22
CA ALA A 26 18.77 12.77 9.84
C ALA A 26 17.58 12.92 8.88
N VAL A 27 17.61 13.92 7.99
CA VAL A 27 16.53 14.17 7.02
C VAL A 27 16.42 13.06 5.97
N VAL A 28 17.54 12.58 5.44
CA VAL A 28 17.55 11.51 4.41
C VAL A 28 17.00 10.20 4.97
N GLN A 29 17.38 9.84 6.20
CA GLN A 29 16.93 8.59 6.84
C GLN A 29 15.42 8.56 7.09
N LEU A 30 14.80 9.71 7.38
CA LEU A 30 13.37 9.81 7.65
C LEU A 30 12.52 9.50 6.41
N GLY A 31 13.00 9.82 5.20
CA GLY A 31 12.33 9.52 3.93
C GLY A 31 12.17 8.01 3.71
N ALA A 32 13.28 7.28 3.71
CA ALA A 32 13.30 5.83 3.50
C ALA A 32 12.50 5.06 4.56
N SER A 33 12.53 5.52 5.83
CA SER A 33 11.72 4.90 6.89
C SER A 33 10.22 5.04 6.64
N ARG A 34 9.78 6.17 6.08
CA ARG A 34 8.35 6.40 5.77
C ARG A 34 7.88 5.55 4.60
N GLU A 35 8.71 5.36 3.58
CA GLU A 35 8.44 4.47 2.44
C GLU A 35 8.23 3.03 2.91
N LYS A 36 9.18 2.50 3.69
CA LYS A 36 9.07 1.15 4.27
C LYS A 36 7.82 0.96 5.14
N ALA A 37 7.44 1.99 5.90
CA ALA A 37 6.24 1.94 6.73
C ALA A 37 4.96 1.86 5.88
N ARG A 38 4.87 2.61 4.78
CA ARG A 38 3.74 2.55 3.85
C ARG A 38 3.66 1.21 3.13
N ASP A 39 4.78 0.66 2.67
CA ASP A 39 4.80 -0.66 2.04
C ASP A 39 4.39 -1.78 3.02
N THR A 40 4.81 -1.66 4.28
CA THR A 40 4.37 -2.58 5.34
C THR A 40 2.86 -2.47 5.56
N LYS A 41 2.32 -1.24 5.60
CA LYS A 41 0.88 -1.00 5.70
C LYS A 41 0.11 -1.62 4.52
N ARG A 42 0.59 -1.46 3.29
CA ARG A 42 -0.01 -2.09 2.09
C ARG A 42 -0.11 -3.60 2.21
N LYS A 43 0.97 -4.25 2.63
CA LYS A 43 0.98 -5.71 2.86
C LYS A 43 -0.01 -6.12 3.94
N GLN A 44 -0.09 -5.38 5.05
CA GLN A 44 -1.05 -5.64 6.12
C GLN A 44 -2.49 -5.48 5.65
N ASP A 45 -2.78 -4.45 4.86
CA ASP A 45 -4.11 -4.19 4.30
C ASP A 45 -4.56 -5.31 3.35
N LEU A 46 -3.67 -5.79 2.49
CA LEU A 46 -3.96 -6.92 1.62
C LEU A 46 -4.28 -8.19 2.41
N VAL A 47 -3.52 -8.49 3.45
CA VAL A 47 -3.78 -9.65 4.32
C VAL A 47 -5.10 -9.50 5.07
N GLN A 48 -5.41 -8.31 5.56
CA GLN A 48 -6.66 -8.03 6.27
C GLN A 48 -7.87 -8.20 5.34
N MET A 49 -7.82 -7.60 4.15
CA MET A 49 -8.86 -7.73 3.14
C MET A 49 -9.00 -9.17 2.66
N GLN A 50 -7.89 -9.88 2.42
CA GLN A 50 -7.92 -11.30 2.06
C GLN A 50 -8.68 -12.12 3.10
N LYS A 51 -8.37 -11.96 4.39
CA LYS A 51 -9.10 -12.68 5.45
C LYS A 51 -10.60 -12.37 5.43
N ALA A 52 -10.97 -11.12 5.23
CA ALA A 52 -12.38 -10.73 5.13
C ALA A 52 -13.06 -11.35 3.89
N ILE A 53 -12.36 -11.41 2.74
CA ILE A 53 -12.87 -12.03 1.52
C ILE A 53 -13.11 -13.54 1.73
N GLU A 54 -12.19 -14.23 2.40
CA GLU A 54 -12.38 -15.66 2.71
C GLU A 54 -13.55 -15.88 3.69
N LEU A 55 -13.76 -14.98 4.66
CA LEU A 55 -14.95 -15.03 5.53
C LEU A 55 -16.25 -14.85 4.72
N TYR A 56 -16.27 -13.90 3.78
CA TYR A 56 -17.40 -13.72 2.86
C TYR A 56 -17.66 -14.99 2.06
N TYR A 57 -16.61 -15.62 1.51
CA TYR A 57 -16.75 -16.87 0.77
C TYR A 57 -17.35 -17.99 1.61
N ASN A 58 -16.92 -18.13 2.87
CA ASN A 58 -17.44 -19.16 3.77
C ASN A 58 -18.94 -19.00 4.06
N GLU A 59 -19.48 -17.79 4.08
CA GLU A 59 -20.90 -17.52 4.32
C GLU A 59 -21.74 -17.54 3.03
N ASN A 60 -21.19 -17.04 1.92
CA ASN A 60 -21.93 -16.81 0.67
C ASN A 60 -21.67 -17.87 -0.42
N GLY A 61 -20.67 -18.76 -0.24
CA GLY A 61 -20.28 -19.77 -1.22
C GLY A 61 -19.67 -19.23 -2.51
N SER A 62 -19.38 -17.93 -2.58
CA SER A 62 -18.80 -17.24 -3.73
C SER A 62 -18.02 -16.00 -3.27
N TYR A 63 -17.06 -15.55 -4.05
CA TYR A 63 -16.34 -14.31 -3.77
C TYR A 63 -17.17 -13.08 -4.18
N PRO A 64 -16.98 -11.91 -3.54
CA PRO A 64 -17.62 -10.67 -3.95
C PRO A 64 -17.45 -10.41 -5.45
N ASN A 65 -18.52 -10.49 -6.24
CA ASN A 65 -18.40 -10.46 -7.69
C ASN A 65 -18.30 -9.01 -8.20
N THR A 66 -17.30 -8.71 -9.03
CA THR A 66 -17.19 -7.39 -9.69
C THR A 66 -17.62 -7.40 -11.15
N GLY A 67 -17.99 -8.57 -11.70
CA GLY A 67 -18.28 -8.81 -13.11
C GLY A 67 -17.02 -8.95 -13.95
N GLY A 68 -15.88 -9.33 -13.35
CA GLY A 68 -14.58 -9.36 -14.04
C GLY A 68 -13.95 -7.99 -14.26
N ALA A 69 -14.54 -6.92 -13.71
CA ALA A 69 -14.03 -5.56 -13.81
C ALA A 69 -13.08 -5.24 -12.64
N TRP A 70 -11.98 -4.55 -12.95
CA TRP A 70 -11.11 -3.95 -11.94
C TRP A 70 -11.81 -2.79 -11.25
N ARG A 71 -11.94 -2.90 -9.92
CA ARG A 71 -12.53 -1.86 -9.08
C ARG A 71 -11.50 -1.31 -8.11
N GLY A 72 -11.30 -0.01 -8.14
CA GLY A 72 -10.36 0.68 -7.27
C GLY A 72 -11.01 1.52 -6.18
N GLY A 73 -10.41 1.51 -4.98
CA GLY A 73 -10.90 2.29 -3.85
C GLY A 73 -10.39 3.73 -3.83
N GLY A 74 -11.29 4.69 -3.62
CA GLY A 74 -10.97 6.07 -3.25
C GLY A 74 -10.99 7.09 -4.41
N SER A 75 -11.21 8.36 -4.05
CA SER A 75 -11.37 9.49 -4.99
C SER A 75 -10.15 9.78 -5.87
N GLY A 76 -8.98 9.25 -5.47
CA GLY A 76 -7.74 9.37 -6.23
C GLY A 76 -7.44 8.19 -7.14
N CYS A 77 -8.34 7.20 -7.28
CA CYS A 77 -8.09 6.01 -8.09
C CYS A 77 -8.72 6.13 -9.49
N THR A 78 -7.95 5.90 -10.56
CA THR A 78 -8.45 5.96 -11.95
C THR A 78 -9.38 4.78 -12.29
N TYR A 79 -9.33 3.70 -11.51
CA TYR A 79 -10.14 2.49 -11.69
C TYR A 79 -11.53 2.60 -11.06
N GLY A 80 -12.15 3.77 -11.20
CA GLY A 80 -13.50 4.10 -10.72
C GLY A 80 -13.54 4.63 -9.28
N PRO A 81 -14.46 5.56 -8.96
CA PRO A 81 -14.62 6.10 -7.61
C PRO A 81 -15.51 5.17 -6.77
N TYR A 82 -15.08 3.93 -6.58
CA TYR A 82 -15.86 2.99 -5.77
C TYR A 82 -15.77 3.36 -4.29
N SER A 83 -16.87 3.12 -3.57
CA SER A 83 -16.98 3.38 -2.14
C SER A 83 -15.99 2.51 -1.34
N THR A 84 -15.77 2.87 -0.09
CA THR A 84 -15.05 2.02 0.88
C THR A 84 -16.00 1.17 1.73
N THR A 85 -17.32 1.25 1.50
CA THR A 85 -18.35 0.51 2.25
C THR A 85 -19.53 0.12 1.37
N GLY A 86 -20.31 -0.86 1.83
CA GLY A 86 -21.59 -1.24 1.26
C GLY A 86 -21.47 -2.01 -0.06
N THR A 87 -22.59 -2.12 -0.77
CA THR A 87 -22.68 -2.82 -2.06
C THR A 87 -21.96 -2.09 -3.20
N THR A 88 -21.72 -0.79 -3.04
CA THR A 88 -20.95 0.05 -3.97
C THR A 88 -19.45 0.10 -3.66
N GLY A 89 -19.02 -0.67 -2.65
CA GLY A 89 -17.61 -0.83 -2.31
C GLY A 89 -16.77 -1.34 -3.48
N TYR A 90 -15.47 -1.01 -3.51
CA TYR A 90 -14.56 -1.62 -4.50
C TYR A 90 -14.44 -3.14 -4.30
N ILE A 91 -14.73 -3.64 -3.10
CA ILE A 91 -15.08 -5.03 -2.83
C ILE A 91 -16.56 -5.06 -2.37
N PRO A 92 -17.50 -5.47 -3.24
CA PRO A 92 -18.93 -5.33 -2.96
C PRO A 92 -19.39 -6.13 -1.74
N GLY A 93 -20.04 -5.46 -0.78
CA GLY A 93 -20.64 -6.14 0.38
C GLY A 93 -19.65 -6.67 1.42
N LEU A 94 -18.35 -6.39 1.27
CA LEU A 94 -17.35 -6.81 2.25
C LEU A 94 -17.40 -5.98 3.54
N ALA A 95 -17.55 -4.67 3.38
CA ALA A 95 -17.73 -3.73 4.49
C ALA A 95 -19.19 -3.28 4.60
N PRO A 96 -19.74 -3.10 5.82
CA PRO A 96 -19.05 -3.14 7.12
C PRO A 96 -19.00 -4.53 7.78
N GLN A 97 -19.65 -5.55 7.21
CA GLN A 97 -19.90 -6.84 7.89
C GLN A 97 -18.63 -7.63 8.19
N TYR A 98 -17.73 -7.79 7.22
CA TYR A 98 -16.52 -8.62 7.34
C TYR A 98 -15.26 -7.78 7.62
N ILE A 99 -15.32 -6.49 7.31
CA ILE A 99 -14.30 -5.49 7.64
C ILE A 99 -14.99 -4.15 7.85
N GLY A 100 -14.61 -3.40 8.90
CA GLY A 100 -15.34 -2.17 9.27
C GLY A 100 -15.36 -1.10 8.16
N VAL A 101 -14.26 -0.97 7.43
CA VAL A 101 -14.15 -0.10 6.25
C VAL A 101 -13.06 -0.67 5.34
N LEU A 102 -13.26 -0.59 4.03
CA LEU A 102 -12.23 -0.97 3.08
C LEU A 102 -11.07 0.05 3.14
N PRO A 103 -9.81 -0.40 3.33
CA PRO A 103 -8.68 0.50 3.42
C PRO A 103 -8.44 1.24 2.10
N LEU A 104 -7.71 2.35 2.16
CA LEU A 104 -7.22 3.07 1.00
C LEU A 104 -5.70 3.02 0.99
N ASP A 105 -5.09 3.10 -0.20
CA ASP A 105 -3.63 3.16 -0.30
C ASP A 105 -3.12 4.35 0.54
N PRO A 106 -2.01 4.23 1.29
CA PRO A 106 -1.47 5.32 2.10
C PRO A 106 -1.05 6.56 1.31
N ARG A 107 -0.93 6.46 -0.02
CA ARG A 107 -0.47 7.52 -0.92
C ARG A 107 -1.35 7.61 -2.19
N PRO A 108 -2.68 7.76 -2.03
CA PRO A 108 -3.59 7.72 -3.16
C PRO A 108 -3.38 8.94 -4.06
N GLY A 109 -3.55 8.80 -5.37
CA GLY A 109 -3.51 9.95 -6.28
C GLY A 109 -2.10 10.53 -6.54
N THR A 110 -1.02 9.87 -6.12
CA THR A 110 0.35 10.33 -6.43
C THR A 110 0.95 9.55 -7.59
N ARG A 111 1.84 10.19 -8.35
CA ARG A 111 2.70 9.48 -9.31
C ARG A 111 3.61 8.55 -8.52
N ALA A 112 3.46 7.25 -8.70
CA ALA A 112 4.31 6.26 -8.09
C ALA A 112 4.75 5.28 -9.17
N TRP A 113 6.07 5.08 -9.25
CA TRP A 113 6.70 4.22 -10.23
C TRP A 113 6.23 2.75 -10.03
N PRO A 114 5.96 1.97 -11.10
CA PRO A 114 6.17 2.28 -12.51
C PRO A 114 5.05 3.07 -13.18
N CYS A 115 3.93 3.34 -12.48
CA CYS A 115 2.83 4.10 -13.06
C CYS A 115 3.19 5.57 -13.26
N THR A 116 2.87 6.09 -14.44
CA THR A 116 3.17 7.48 -14.82
C THR A 116 1.95 8.40 -14.72
N THR A 117 0.73 7.83 -14.62
CA THR A 117 -0.52 8.58 -14.52
C THR A 117 -0.92 8.81 -13.06
N ILE A 118 -1.36 10.04 -12.77
CA ILE A 118 -1.90 10.41 -11.45
C ILE A 118 -3.12 9.53 -11.17
N GLY A 119 -3.11 8.89 -10.01
CA GLY A 119 -4.24 8.11 -9.52
C GLY A 119 -4.28 6.64 -9.90
N GLN A 120 -3.20 6.10 -10.46
CA GLN A 120 -3.08 4.65 -10.62
C GLN A 120 -2.65 3.94 -9.32
N SER A 121 -2.10 4.68 -8.35
CA SER A 121 -1.63 4.13 -7.07
C SER A 121 -2.81 3.89 -6.12
N CYS A 122 -3.39 2.69 -6.17
CA CYS A 122 -4.56 2.31 -5.36
C CYS A 122 -4.68 0.79 -5.16
N TYR A 123 -5.52 0.38 -4.19
CA TYR A 123 -5.95 -1.00 -4.09
C TYR A 123 -6.98 -1.30 -5.17
N LEU A 124 -6.75 -2.37 -5.95
CA LEU A 124 -7.68 -2.83 -6.97
C LEU A 124 -8.13 -4.25 -6.67
N TYR A 125 -9.41 -4.50 -6.88
CA TYR A 125 -10.03 -5.79 -6.73
C TYR A 125 -10.74 -6.20 -8.01
N ASN A 126 -10.58 -7.46 -8.42
CA ASN A 126 -11.29 -8.07 -9.53
C ASN A 126 -11.73 -9.47 -9.13
N SER A 127 -12.97 -9.82 -9.45
CA SER A 127 -13.55 -11.13 -9.17
C SER A 127 -14.64 -11.48 -10.19
N ASN A 128 -14.67 -12.76 -10.55
CA ASN A 128 -15.75 -13.35 -11.35
C ASN A 128 -16.76 -14.15 -10.47
N GLY A 129 -16.61 -14.10 -9.14
CA GLY A 129 -17.39 -14.86 -8.18
C GLY A 129 -16.81 -16.23 -7.80
N THR A 130 -15.89 -16.77 -8.60
CA THR A 130 -15.17 -18.04 -8.33
C THR A 130 -13.70 -17.81 -8.00
N ASP A 131 -13.07 -16.87 -8.70
CA ASP A 131 -11.70 -16.44 -8.53
C ASP A 131 -11.66 -14.95 -8.22
N TYR A 132 -10.64 -14.54 -7.46
CA TYR A 132 -10.39 -13.12 -7.21
C TYR A 132 -8.90 -12.79 -7.27
N LYS A 133 -8.62 -11.53 -7.59
CA LYS A 133 -7.31 -10.92 -7.45
C LYS A 133 -7.45 -9.56 -6.80
N LEU A 134 -6.65 -9.34 -5.76
CA LEU A 134 -6.55 -8.10 -5.01
C LEU A 134 -5.11 -7.61 -5.09
N ILE A 135 -4.91 -6.38 -5.53
CA ILE A 135 -3.57 -5.82 -5.75
C ILE A 135 -3.42 -4.47 -5.09
N ALA A 136 -2.24 -4.18 -4.56
CA ALA A 136 -1.78 -2.82 -4.36
C ALA A 136 -1.09 -2.37 -5.66
N HIS A 137 -1.86 -1.73 -6.53
CA HIS A 137 -1.42 -1.32 -7.85
C HIS A 137 -0.55 -0.07 -7.75
N CYS A 138 0.65 -0.14 -8.31
CA CYS A 138 1.63 0.95 -8.38
C CYS A 138 1.89 1.66 -7.06
N GLY A 139 1.69 0.98 -5.93
CA GLY A 139 1.86 1.57 -4.60
C GLY A 139 3.26 1.37 -4.02
N ILE A 140 4.01 0.36 -4.49
CA ILE A 140 5.27 -0.04 -3.84
C ILE A 140 6.36 0.99 -4.09
N GLU A 141 6.97 1.45 -3.00
CA GLU A 141 8.00 2.49 -3.03
C GLU A 141 9.40 1.90 -2.84
N GLY A 142 9.50 0.76 -2.14
CA GLY A 142 10.72 -0.03 -2.03
C GLY A 142 10.89 -1.05 -3.16
N ALA A 143 11.55 -2.17 -2.84
CA ALA A 143 11.78 -3.25 -3.79
C ALA A 143 10.52 -4.12 -3.98
N PHE A 144 10.28 -4.53 -5.23
CA PHE A 144 9.23 -5.49 -5.56
C PHE A 144 9.60 -6.91 -5.11
N PRO A 145 8.61 -7.74 -4.72
CA PRO A 145 8.87 -9.12 -4.36
C PRO A 145 9.46 -9.93 -5.51
N LYS A 146 10.26 -10.94 -5.17
CA LYS A 146 10.77 -11.95 -6.11
C LYS A 146 9.82 -13.15 -6.24
N PRO A 147 9.98 -14.03 -7.26
CA PRO A 147 9.08 -15.16 -7.49
C PRO A 147 8.85 -16.11 -6.30
N ASP A 148 9.82 -16.22 -5.40
CA ASP A 148 9.79 -17.04 -4.20
C ASP A 148 9.29 -16.28 -2.96
N GLU A 149 9.00 -14.99 -3.09
CA GLU A 149 8.57 -14.13 -1.99
C GLU A 149 7.04 -13.97 -1.95
N PRO A 150 6.45 -13.78 -0.76
CA PRO A 150 5.02 -13.55 -0.64
C PRO A 150 4.61 -12.28 -1.37
N PHE A 151 3.36 -12.27 -1.85
CA PHE A 151 2.74 -11.18 -2.60
C PHE A 151 3.33 -10.91 -4.00
N TYR A 152 4.21 -11.77 -4.49
CA TYR A 152 4.69 -11.71 -5.86
C TYR A 152 3.55 -11.85 -6.86
N ASP A 153 3.51 -10.97 -7.86
CA ASP A 153 2.61 -11.05 -9.01
C ASP A 153 3.40 -11.50 -10.26
N PRO A 154 3.19 -12.73 -10.78
CA PRO A 154 3.90 -13.21 -11.98
C PRO A 154 3.47 -12.47 -13.25
N TYR A 155 2.25 -11.92 -13.29
CA TYR A 155 1.76 -11.14 -14.42
C TYR A 155 2.29 -9.70 -14.37
N ARG A 156 2.51 -9.17 -13.16
CA ARG A 156 2.97 -7.79 -12.93
C ARG A 156 4.15 -7.71 -11.94
N PRO A 157 5.32 -8.27 -12.29
CA PRO A 157 6.44 -8.39 -11.36
C PRO A 157 7.00 -7.05 -10.87
N THR A 158 6.74 -5.96 -11.58
CA THR A 158 7.28 -4.63 -11.28
C THR A 158 6.23 -3.56 -11.05
N TRP A 159 4.93 -3.91 -10.99
CA TRP A 159 3.84 -2.91 -10.89
C TRP A 159 3.07 -2.96 -9.58
N GLY A 160 3.34 -3.89 -8.69
CA GLY A 160 2.66 -3.93 -7.41
C GLY A 160 2.89 -5.22 -6.65
N ILE A 161 2.03 -5.43 -5.67
CA ILE A 161 1.93 -6.68 -4.92
C ILE A 161 0.51 -7.18 -4.95
N MET A 162 0.33 -8.50 -4.86
CA MET A 162 -0.98 -9.11 -4.98
C MET A 162 -1.29 -10.14 -3.90
N VAL A 163 -2.58 -10.40 -3.71
CA VAL A 163 -3.12 -11.62 -3.13
C VAL A 163 -4.27 -12.12 -4.00
N CYS A 164 -4.47 -13.42 -4.03
CA CYS A 164 -5.49 -14.09 -4.83
C CYS A 164 -5.89 -15.39 -4.12
N ASN A 165 -6.99 -16.00 -4.54
CA ASN A 165 -7.34 -17.35 -4.09
C ASN A 165 -6.33 -18.36 -4.66
N GLN A 166 -5.74 -19.21 -3.81
CA GLN A 166 -4.65 -20.09 -4.22
C GLN A 166 -5.07 -21.08 -5.31
N GLY A 167 -4.18 -21.30 -6.30
CA GLY A 167 -4.42 -22.22 -7.42
C GLY A 167 -5.33 -21.66 -8.51
N SER A 168 -5.80 -20.41 -8.40
CA SER A 168 -6.65 -19.80 -9.42
C SER A 168 -5.89 -19.30 -10.63
N THR A 169 -6.60 -19.22 -11.75
CA THR A 169 -6.10 -18.56 -12.96
C THR A 169 -5.94 -17.05 -12.75
N ALA A 170 -6.71 -16.45 -11.83
CA ALA A 170 -6.61 -15.03 -11.52
C ALA A 170 -5.20 -14.65 -11.03
N CYS A 171 -4.56 -15.49 -10.21
CA CYS A 171 -3.19 -15.26 -9.74
C CYS A 171 -2.20 -15.03 -10.89
N ALA A 172 -2.27 -15.87 -11.93
CA ALA A 172 -1.30 -15.89 -13.02
C ALA A 172 -1.73 -15.11 -14.27
N GLY A 173 -3.03 -14.84 -14.45
CA GLY A 173 -3.60 -14.42 -15.73
C GLY A 173 -4.27 -13.06 -15.75
N TRP A 174 -4.53 -12.43 -14.60
CA TRP A 174 -5.26 -11.16 -14.53
C TRP A 174 -4.38 -9.99 -14.17
#